data_AF-A0A246IDA2-F1
#
_entry.id   AF-A0A246IDA2-F1
#
_cell.length_a   1.000
_cell.length_b   1.000
_cell.length_c   1.000
_cell.angle_alpha   90.00
_cell.angle_beta   90.00
_cell.angle_gamma   90.00
#
_symmetry.space_group_name_H-M   'P 1'
#
loop_
_entity.id
_entity.type
_entity.pdbx_description
1 polymer ?
#
loop_
_entity_poly.entity_id
_entity_poly.type
_entity_poly.pdbx_seq_one_letter_code
_entity_poly.pdbx_strand_id
1 'polypeptide(L)'
;MRYLFVYQDFVASVEELLAELSVTDIQVISVKKGESSPSTAVLSCLPEAGGVCAVIQVDRKYRKSLGAVEVEQVFKQFRRNDQVLRQWLVPIPAREQARCPPTEAFEAAVADCGWLMLADDALVRADEVSPIRWDFVGRAAQLLRRLALGEQLGPMRQWQANHGIHFAPNGQVHFSYSLPKGPPIQPVYWHLTEGRSTTAEGASRIYFDLRSVEGVAHVLVFYVGPHPEDGGYQASFESAKWCGAPPGAH
;
A
#
# COMPACT_ATOMS: atom_id res chain seq x y z
N MET A 1 -3.41 -5.66 -12.63
CA MET A 1 -2.75 -6.21 -13.83
C MET A 1 -1.29 -5.84 -13.75
N ARG A 2 -0.39 -6.83 -13.82
CA ARG A 2 1.07 -6.63 -13.84
C ARG A 2 1.56 -6.79 -15.29
N TYR A 3 2.70 -6.19 -15.60
CA TYR A 3 3.26 -6.24 -16.96
C TYR A 3 4.61 -6.92 -16.98
N LEU A 4 4.85 -7.76 -17.98
CA LEU A 4 6.11 -8.45 -18.17
C LEU A 4 6.64 -8.16 -19.57
N PHE A 5 7.66 -7.32 -19.67
CA PHE A 5 8.31 -7.03 -20.95
C PHE A 5 9.37 -8.08 -21.24
N VAL A 6 9.23 -8.80 -22.34
CA VAL A 6 10.06 -9.96 -22.66
C VAL A 6 10.69 -9.76 -24.02
N TYR A 7 11.99 -9.99 -24.13
CA TYR A 7 12.64 -10.05 -25.43
C TYR A 7 11.99 -11.15 -26.29
N GLN A 8 11.61 -10.81 -27.52
CA GLN A 8 10.79 -11.62 -28.43
C GLN A 8 11.11 -13.12 -28.47
N ASP A 9 12.39 -13.51 -28.40
CA ASP A 9 12.82 -14.90 -28.52
C ASP A 9 12.44 -15.77 -27.30
N PHE A 10 12.00 -15.16 -26.19
CA PHE A 10 11.60 -15.84 -24.96
C PHE A 10 10.10 -15.75 -24.64
N VAL A 11 9.30 -15.10 -25.49
CA VAL A 11 7.87 -14.87 -25.22
C VAL A 11 7.13 -16.21 -25.03
N ALA A 12 7.29 -17.15 -25.94
CA ALA A 12 6.65 -18.46 -25.86
C ALA A 12 7.03 -19.22 -24.57
N SER A 13 8.32 -19.22 -24.20
CA SER A 13 8.77 -19.91 -22.99
C SER A 13 8.28 -19.24 -21.70
N VAL A 14 8.08 -17.92 -21.72
CA VAL A 14 7.48 -17.18 -20.60
C VAL A 14 5.99 -17.48 -20.51
N GLU A 15 5.26 -17.51 -21.63
CA GLU A 15 3.84 -17.86 -21.66
C GLU A 15 3.60 -19.29 -21.17
N GLU A 16 4.44 -20.25 -21.56
CA GLU A 16 4.43 -21.60 -21.00
C GLU A 16 4.66 -21.61 -19.49
N LEU A 17 5.58 -20.79 -18.98
CA LEU A 17 5.84 -20.68 -17.55
C LEU A 17 4.65 -20.04 -16.81
N LEU A 18 4.01 -19.03 -17.39
CA LEU A 18 2.79 -18.42 -16.83
C LEU A 18 1.66 -19.45 -16.76
N ALA A 19 1.47 -20.25 -17.81
CA ALA A 19 0.49 -21.33 -17.83
C ALA A 19 0.81 -22.42 -16.79
N GLU A 20 2.08 -22.84 -16.69
CA GLU A 20 2.56 -23.78 -15.66
C GLU A 20 2.23 -23.28 -14.25
N LEU A 21 2.41 -21.98 -13.99
CA LEU A 21 2.16 -21.34 -12.70
C LEU A 21 0.71 -20.88 -12.51
N SER A 22 -0.18 -21.13 -13.47
CA SER A 22 -1.58 -20.65 -13.46
C SER A 22 -1.72 -19.15 -13.22
N VAL A 23 -0.83 -18.35 -13.82
CA VAL A 23 -0.80 -16.88 -13.66
C VAL A 23 -1.68 -16.23 -14.72
N THR A 24 -2.71 -15.48 -14.30
CA THR A 24 -3.68 -14.85 -15.20
C THR A 24 -3.69 -13.32 -15.12
N ASP A 25 -2.95 -12.73 -14.18
CA ASP A 25 -2.94 -11.30 -13.90
C ASP A 25 -1.72 -10.56 -14.50
N ILE A 26 -0.95 -11.24 -15.35
CA ILE A 26 0.23 -10.69 -16.05
C ILE A 26 -0.08 -10.57 -17.55
N GLN A 27 0.15 -9.38 -18.11
CA GLN A 27 0.21 -9.16 -19.54
C GLN A 27 1.65 -9.21 -20.05
N VAL A 28 1.93 -10.14 -20.97
CA VAL A 28 3.25 -10.24 -21.62
C VAL A 28 3.33 -9.25 -22.78
N ILE A 29 4.38 -8.44 -22.79
CA ILE A 29 4.67 -7.47 -23.87
C ILE A 29 5.97 -7.89 -24.55
N SER A 30 5.88 -8.28 -25.83
CA SER A 30 7.03 -8.63 -26.64
C SER A 30 7.84 -7.39 -27.04
N VAL A 31 9.14 -7.38 -26.73
CA VAL A 31 10.09 -6.35 -27.16
C VAL A 31 10.94 -6.90 -28.31
N LYS A 32 10.93 -6.22 -29.45
CA LYS A 32 11.64 -6.67 -30.65
C LYS A 32 13.13 -6.37 -30.57
N LYS A 33 13.93 -7.13 -31.31
CA LYS A 33 15.37 -6.86 -31.43
C LYS A 33 15.64 -5.48 -32.02
N GLY A 34 16.48 -4.70 -31.34
CA GLY A 34 16.83 -3.34 -31.74
C GLY A 34 15.79 -2.26 -31.38
N GLU A 35 14.67 -2.65 -30.78
CA GLU A 35 13.67 -1.72 -30.28
C GLU A 35 14.23 -0.98 -29.06
N SER A 36 14.26 0.36 -29.13
CA SER A 36 14.81 1.20 -28.07
C SER A 36 13.76 1.99 -27.30
N SER A 37 12.50 1.92 -27.73
CA SER A 37 11.34 2.49 -27.03
C SER A 37 10.05 1.74 -27.39
N PRO A 38 9.06 1.67 -26.46
CA PRO A 38 7.76 1.09 -26.76
C PRO A 38 7.04 1.82 -27.89
N SER A 39 6.24 1.08 -28.65
CA SER A 39 5.28 1.68 -29.59
C SER A 39 4.15 2.41 -28.86
N THR A 40 3.48 3.34 -29.56
CA THR A 40 2.30 4.05 -29.04
C THR A 40 1.20 3.09 -28.58
N ALA A 41 1.01 1.97 -29.29
CA ALA A 41 0.02 0.95 -28.93
C ALA A 41 0.36 0.26 -27.60
N VAL A 42 1.65 0.01 -27.33
CA VAL A 42 2.09 -0.53 -26.03
C VAL A 42 1.85 0.50 -24.94
N LEU A 43 2.20 1.77 -25.17
CA LEU A 43 2.00 2.84 -24.19
C LEU A 43 0.52 3.04 -23.83
N SER A 44 -0.39 2.92 -24.80
CA SER A 44 -1.84 3.03 -24.54
C SER A 44 -2.43 1.89 -23.72
N CYS A 45 -1.74 0.74 -23.65
CA CYS A 45 -2.14 -0.41 -22.83
C CYS A 45 -1.60 -0.33 -21.39
N LEU A 46 -0.68 0.60 -21.12
CA LEU A 46 -0.11 0.79 -19.79
C LEU A 46 -0.99 1.76 -19.00
N PRO A 47 -1.15 1.56 -17.67
CA PRO A 47 -1.95 2.45 -16.86
C PRO A 47 -1.29 3.84 -16.80
N GLU A 48 -2.10 4.89 -16.91
CA GLU A 48 -1.62 6.28 -16.78
C GLU A 48 -1.00 6.56 -15.40
N ALA A 49 -1.36 5.77 -14.38
CA ALA A 49 -0.85 5.87 -13.01
C ALA A 49 -0.18 4.58 -12.54
N GLY A 50 1.15 4.53 -12.61
CA GLY A 50 1.99 3.70 -11.73
C GLY A 50 1.81 2.18 -11.83
N GLY A 51 1.84 1.62 -13.05
CA GLY A 51 1.87 0.17 -13.22
C GLY A 51 3.21 -0.43 -12.77
N VAL A 52 3.15 -1.60 -12.14
CA VAL A 52 4.32 -2.42 -11.81
C VAL A 52 4.67 -3.33 -12.97
N CYS A 53 5.95 -3.35 -13.36
CA CYS A 53 6.43 -4.29 -14.36
C CYS A 53 7.75 -4.98 -13.97
N ALA A 54 7.97 -6.13 -14.58
CA ALA A 54 9.27 -6.76 -14.68
C ALA A 54 9.72 -6.83 -16.13
N VAL A 55 11.03 -6.96 -16.33
CA VAL A 55 11.64 -6.99 -17.66
C VAL A 55 12.64 -8.13 -17.79
N ILE A 56 12.57 -8.87 -18.90
CA ILE A 56 13.42 -10.02 -19.19
C ILE A 56 14.21 -9.76 -20.47
N GLN A 57 15.53 -9.61 -20.35
CA GLN A 57 16.46 -9.36 -21.46
C GLN A 57 16.12 -8.12 -22.30
N VAL A 58 15.49 -7.13 -21.68
CA VAL A 58 15.15 -5.86 -22.32
C VAL A 58 16.28 -4.84 -22.15
N ASP A 59 16.60 -4.15 -23.24
CA ASP A 59 17.70 -3.21 -23.30
C ASP A 59 17.52 -2.02 -22.33
N ARG A 60 18.62 -1.44 -21.87
CA ARG A 60 18.58 -0.33 -20.90
C ARG A 60 17.86 0.89 -21.46
N LYS A 61 18.04 1.17 -22.76
CA LYS A 61 17.39 2.31 -23.42
C LYS A 61 15.87 2.17 -23.42
N TYR A 62 15.37 1.00 -23.78
CA TYR A 62 13.94 0.69 -23.76
C TYR A 62 13.35 0.88 -22.36
N ARG A 63 14.00 0.32 -21.33
CA ARG A 63 13.55 0.45 -19.94
C ARG A 63 13.41 1.90 -19.48
N LYS A 64 14.36 2.77 -19.85
CA LYS A 64 14.28 4.20 -19.52
C LYS A 64 13.13 4.94 -20.20
N SER A 65 12.63 4.42 -21.32
CA SER A 65 11.54 5.03 -22.08
C SER A 65 10.14 4.58 -21.63
N LEU A 66 10.05 3.68 -20.66
CA LEU A 66 8.76 3.22 -20.09
C LEU A 66 8.03 4.30 -19.27
N GLY A 67 8.67 5.44 -19.00
CA GLY A 67 8.02 6.62 -18.43
C GLY A 67 7.51 6.38 -17.00
N ALA A 68 6.19 6.42 -16.83
CA ALA A 68 5.51 6.34 -15.54
C ALA A 68 5.34 4.91 -14.98
N VAL A 69 5.78 3.88 -15.73
CA VAL A 69 5.75 2.49 -15.29
C VAL A 69 7.00 2.19 -14.46
N GLU A 70 6.80 1.68 -13.26
CA GLU A 70 7.88 1.31 -12.36
C GLU A 70 8.39 -0.10 -12.68
N VAL A 71 9.70 -0.20 -12.94
CA VAL A 71 10.37 -1.49 -13.18
C VAL A 71 10.85 -2.04 -11.84
N GLU A 72 10.10 -2.97 -11.25
CA GLU A 72 10.46 -3.62 -9.99
C GLU A 72 11.61 -4.61 -10.15
N GLN A 73 11.59 -5.40 -11.22
CA GLN A 73 12.53 -6.51 -11.41
C GLN A 73 13.15 -6.51 -12.82
N VAL A 74 14.45 -6.81 -12.88
CA VAL A 74 15.23 -6.88 -14.11
C VAL A 74 15.97 -8.21 -14.20
N PHE A 75 15.55 -9.05 -15.13
CA PHE A 75 16.18 -10.33 -15.41
C PHE A 75 17.10 -10.20 -16.63
N LYS A 76 18.42 -10.24 -16.40
CA LYS A 76 19.43 -10.15 -17.48
C LYS A 76 19.42 -11.37 -18.41
N GLN A 77 18.88 -12.50 -17.97
CA GLN A 77 18.75 -13.73 -18.71
C GLN A 77 17.43 -14.38 -18.32
N PHE A 78 16.71 -14.94 -19.29
CA PHE A 78 15.60 -15.83 -18.97
C PHE A 78 16.14 -17.18 -18.50
N ARG A 79 15.73 -17.62 -17.31
CA ARG A 79 15.96 -18.98 -16.82
C ARG A 79 14.64 -19.48 -16.25
N ARG A 80 14.10 -20.57 -16.83
CA ARG A 80 12.80 -21.12 -16.43
C ARG A 80 12.70 -21.48 -14.95
N ASN A 81 13.83 -21.86 -14.34
CA ASN A 81 13.91 -22.24 -12.93
C ASN A 81 14.50 -21.15 -12.02
N ASP A 82 14.56 -19.90 -12.50
CA ASP A 82 14.94 -18.76 -11.66
C ASP A 82 13.90 -18.57 -10.54
N GLN A 83 14.35 -18.70 -9.29
CA GLN A 83 13.47 -18.61 -8.14
C GLN A 83 12.90 -17.20 -7.95
N VAL A 84 13.67 -16.16 -8.26
CA VAL A 84 13.22 -14.77 -8.13
C VAL A 84 12.15 -14.46 -9.16
N LEU A 85 12.35 -14.91 -10.41
CA LEU A 85 11.33 -14.80 -11.45
C LEU A 85 10.07 -15.54 -11.04
N ARG A 86 10.18 -16.81 -10.64
CA ARG A 86 9.01 -17.61 -10.23
C ARG A 86 8.28 -16.96 -9.06
N GLN A 87 8.98 -16.48 -8.03
CA GLN A 87 8.38 -15.77 -6.90
C GLN A 87 7.66 -14.50 -7.33
N TRP A 88 8.24 -13.73 -8.25
CA TRP A 88 7.58 -12.54 -8.79
C TRP A 88 6.38 -12.92 -9.66
N LEU A 89 6.42 -14.01 -10.43
CA LEU A 89 5.33 -14.46 -11.29
C LEU A 89 4.15 -15.03 -10.52
N VAL A 90 4.41 -15.78 -9.44
CA VAL A 90 3.37 -16.31 -8.55
C VAL A 90 2.38 -15.19 -8.30
N PRO A 91 1.07 -15.40 -8.57
CA PRO A 91 0.08 -14.39 -8.32
C PRO A 91 0.32 -13.92 -6.90
N ILE A 92 0.49 -12.61 -6.68
CA ILE A 92 0.24 -12.09 -5.34
C ILE A 92 -1.17 -12.61 -5.10
N PRO A 93 -1.39 -13.59 -4.19
CA PRO A 93 -2.72 -14.11 -4.01
C PRO A 93 -3.56 -12.86 -3.86
N ALA A 94 -4.57 -12.69 -4.72
CA ALA A 94 -5.63 -11.75 -4.42
C ALA A 94 -5.97 -12.16 -3.01
N ARG A 95 -5.51 -11.38 -2.03
CA ARG A 95 -5.65 -11.78 -0.65
C ARG A 95 -7.15 -11.70 -0.52
N GLU A 96 -7.81 -12.84 -0.67
CA GLU A 96 -8.92 -13.21 0.18
C GLU A 96 -8.32 -13.20 1.59
N GLN A 97 -7.93 -12.01 2.05
CA GLN A 97 -8.25 -11.61 3.39
C GLN A 97 -9.74 -11.88 3.43
N ALA A 98 -10.12 -12.96 4.12
CA ALA A 98 -11.48 -13.11 4.55
C ALA A 98 -11.93 -11.71 4.97
N ARG A 99 -12.99 -11.19 4.33
CA ARG A 99 -13.48 -9.84 4.56
C ARG A 99 -13.82 -9.75 6.05
N CYS A 100 -12.83 -9.34 6.83
CA CYS A 100 -12.96 -9.12 8.25
C CYS A 100 -13.52 -7.71 8.42
N PRO A 101 -14.42 -7.51 9.39
CA PRO A 101 -14.86 -6.18 9.76
C PRO A 101 -13.64 -5.26 10.02
N PRO A 102 -13.69 -4.00 9.58
CA PRO A 102 -12.72 -2.95 9.90
C PRO A 102 -12.22 -2.94 11.35
N THR A 103 -13.12 -3.13 12.33
CA THR A 103 -12.76 -3.21 13.75
C THR A 103 -11.79 -4.37 14.02
N GLU A 104 -12.15 -5.58 13.58
CA GLU A 104 -11.34 -6.79 13.77
C GLU A 104 -9.95 -6.65 13.11
N ALA A 105 -9.89 -6.04 11.92
CA ALA A 105 -8.63 -5.81 11.22
C ALA A 105 -7.64 -4.95 12.01
N PHE A 106 -8.14 -3.88 12.65
CA PHE A 106 -7.31 -2.99 13.47
C PHE A 106 -7.00 -3.59 14.84
N GLU A 107 -7.94 -4.25 15.48
CA GLU A 107 -7.70 -4.96 16.75
C GLU A 107 -6.62 -6.02 16.61
N ALA A 108 -6.68 -6.83 15.54
CA ALA A 108 -5.63 -7.81 15.23
C ALA A 108 -4.28 -7.12 14.96
N ALA A 109 -4.28 -6.01 14.22
CA ALA A 109 -3.05 -5.29 13.90
C ALA A 109 -2.36 -4.71 15.16
N VAL A 110 -3.14 -4.24 16.13
CA VAL A 110 -2.67 -3.69 17.42
C VAL A 110 -2.23 -4.80 18.37
N ALA A 111 -2.98 -5.90 18.44
CA ALA A 111 -2.61 -7.06 19.25
C ALA A 111 -1.22 -7.61 18.86
N ASP A 112 -0.89 -7.55 17.58
CA ASP A 112 0.40 -7.99 17.03
C ASP A 112 1.52 -6.91 17.07
N CYS A 113 1.21 -5.67 17.49
CA CYS A 113 2.17 -4.56 17.42
C CYS A 113 1.92 -3.52 18.53
N GLY A 114 2.80 -3.50 19.52
CA GLY A 114 2.74 -2.55 20.64
C GLY A 114 3.00 -1.08 20.30
N TRP A 115 3.35 -0.77 19.04
CA TRP A 115 3.63 0.60 18.57
C TRP A 115 2.59 1.14 17.59
N LEU A 116 1.58 0.33 17.23
CA LEU A 116 0.36 0.80 16.57
C LEU A 116 -0.69 1.04 17.65
N MET A 117 -1.14 2.28 17.79
CA MET A 117 -2.04 2.70 18.87
C MET A 117 -3.33 3.27 18.30
N LEU A 118 -4.44 2.91 18.93
CA LEU A 118 -5.77 3.46 18.63
C LEU A 118 -6.13 4.51 19.67
N ALA A 119 -6.71 5.62 19.23
CA ALA A 119 -7.42 6.51 20.13
C ALA A 119 -8.66 5.80 20.70
N ASP A 120 -9.15 6.25 21.86
CA ASP A 120 -10.24 5.62 22.60
C ASP A 120 -11.50 5.42 21.72
N ASP A 121 -11.79 6.38 20.85
CA ASP A 121 -12.95 6.34 19.94
C ASP A 121 -12.59 6.03 18.47
N ALA A 122 -11.36 5.58 18.19
CA ALA A 122 -10.87 5.45 16.81
C ALA A 122 -11.68 4.49 15.95
N LEU A 123 -12.29 3.46 16.56
CA LEU A 123 -13.01 2.41 15.84
C LEU A 123 -14.54 2.50 15.94
N VAL A 124 -15.10 3.50 16.62
CA VAL A 124 -16.55 3.61 16.89
C VAL A 124 -17.39 3.50 15.60
N ARG A 125 -16.87 4.02 14.48
CA ARG A 125 -17.53 4.02 13.17
C ARG A 125 -16.83 3.13 12.14
N ALA A 126 -15.91 2.27 12.56
CA ALA A 126 -15.08 1.50 11.63
C ALA A 126 -15.94 0.57 10.77
N ASP A 127 -16.86 -0.17 11.37
CA ASP A 127 -17.71 -1.13 10.67
C ASP A 127 -18.88 -0.48 9.89
N GLU A 128 -19.05 0.85 9.99
CA GLU A 128 -19.94 1.62 9.11
C GLU A 128 -19.37 1.79 7.70
N VAL A 129 -18.08 1.49 7.49
CA VAL A 129 -17.48 1.47 6.17
C VAL A 129 -18.20 0.45 5.28
N SER A 130 -18.54 0.87 4.06
CA SER A 130 -19.15 0.00 3.07
C SER A 130 -18.37 -1.32 2.89
N PRO A 131 -19.03 -2.51 2.90
CA PRO A 131 -18.36 -3.80 2.77
C PRO A 131 -17.46 -3.97 1.54
N ILE A 132 -17.73 -3.21 0.46
CA ILE A 132 -16.87 -3.20 -0.75
C ILE A 132 -15.48 -2.59 -0.48
N ARG A 133 -15.32 -1.86 0.63
CA ARG A 133 -14.09 -1.15 1.04
C ARG A 133 -13.37 -1.82 2.21
N TRP A 134 -13.88 -2.92 2.76
CA TRP A 134 -13.22 -3.60 3.89
C TRP A 134 -11.80 -4.07 3.53
N ASP A 135 -11.59 -4.50 2.28
CA ASP A 135 -10.25 -4.89 1.80
C ASP A 135 -9.26 -3.72 1.85
N PHE A 136 -9.69 -2.49 1.59
CA PHE A 136 -8.85 -1.30 1.77
C PHE A 136 -8.49 -1.10 3.23
N VAL A 137 -9.47 -1.20 4.14
CA VAL A 137 -9.23 -1.00 5.57
C VAL A 137 -8.28 -2.06 6.12
N GLY A 138 -8.46 -3.33 5.75
CA GLY A 138 -7.57 -4.42 6.14
C GLY A 138 -6.14 -4.24 5.62
N ARG A 139 -5.98 -3.81 4.36
CA ARG A 139 -4.65 -3.47 3.81
C ARG A 139 -4.02 -2.27 4.53
N ALA A 140 -4.80 -1.23 4.85
CA ALA A 140 -4.32 -0.06 5.57
C ALA A 140 -3.87 -0.40 7.00
N ALA A 141 -4.66 -1.19 7.74
CA ALA A 141 -4.30 -1.67 9.08
C ALA A 141 -2.96 -2.43 9.07
N GLN A 142 -2.79 -3.35 8.11
CA GLN A 142 -1.54 -4.09 7.95
C GLN A 142 -0.36 -3.21 7.53
N LEU A 143 -0.58 -2.22 6.66
CA LEU A 143 0.46 -1.27 6.24
C LEU A 143 0.93 -0.40 7.41
N LEU A 144 -0.02 0.12 8.21
CA LEU A 144 0.28 0.91 9.40
C LEU A 144 0.98 0.08 10.48
N ARG A 145 0.60 -1.20 10.66
CA ARG A 145 1.33 -2.14 11.52
C ARG A 145 2.77 -2.34 11.08
N ARG A 146 3.01 -2.62 9.78
CA ARG A 146 4.36 -2.78 9.23
C ARG A 146 5.21 -1.53 9.44
N LEU A 147 4.60 -0.36 9.26
CA LEU A 147 5.24 0.92 9.54
C LEU A 147 5.62 1.08 11.02
N ALA A 148 4.72 0.70 11.93
CA ALA A 148 4.96 0.73 13.37
C ALA A 148 6.08 -0.23 13.80
N LEU A 149 6.27 -1.33 13.07
CA LEU A 149 7.39 -2.27 13.26
C LEU A 149 8.72 -1.78 12.65
N GLY A 150 8.75 -0.57 12.09
CA GLY A 150 9.96 0.03 11.51
C GLY A 150 10.30 -0.45 10.09
N GLU A 151 9.38 -1.13 9.41
CA GLU A 151 9.59 -1.59 8.04
C GLU A 151 9.77 -0.39 7.08
N GLN A 152 10.73 -0.49 6.17
CA GLN A 152 11.01 0.55 5.18
C GLN A 152 10.01 0.47 4.03
N LEU A 153 8.85 1.11 4.17
CA LEU A 153 7.75 1.10 3.20
C LEU A 153 7.89 2.12 2.06
N GLY A 154 8.97 2.91 2.07
CA GLY A 154 9.18 4.03 1.16
C GLY A 154 8.33 5.27 1.49
N PRO A 155 8.48 6.35 0.72
CA PRO A 155 7.74 7.61 0.93
C PRO A 155 6.22 7.39 0.86
N MET A 156 5.45 7.96 1.81
CA MET A 156 3.98 7.85 1.84
C MET A 156 3.29 8.26 0.54
N ARG A 157 3.88 9.22 -0.20
CA ARG A 157 3.37 9.66 -1.52
C ARG A 157 3.39 8.56 -2.58
N GLN A 158 4.20 7.51 -2.40
CA GLN A 158 4.31 6.37 -3.30
C GLN A 158 3.49 5.16 -2.84
N TRP A 159 2.80 5.23 -1.69
CA TRP A 159 2.05 4.08 -1.17
C TRP A 159 0.90 3.64 -2.05
N GLN A 160 0.35 4.52 -2.89
CA GLN A 160 -0.66 4.13 -3.87
C GLN A 160 -0.09 3.17 -4.91
N ALA A 161 1.10 3.47 -5.44
CA ALA A 161 1.77 2.62 -6.43
C ALA A 161 2.28 1.32 -5.78
N ASN A 162 2.89 1.44 -4.60
CA ASN A 162 3.62 0.32 -4.00
C ASN A 162 2.73 -0.62 -3.18
N HIS A 163 1.65 -0.09 -2.58
CA HIS A 163 0.81 -0.82 -1.62
C HIS A 163 -0.69 -0.72 -1.91
N GLY A 164 -1.10 -0.01 -2.97
CA GLY A 164 -2.51 0.19 -3.30
C GLY A 164 -3.28 0.99 -2.26
N ILE A 165 -2.60 1.86 -1.49
CA ILE A 165 -3.18 2.68 -0.43
C ILE A 165 -2.99 4.17 -0.74
N HIS A 166 -4.10 4.89 -0.88
CA HIS A 166 -4.05 6.31 -1.22
C HIS A 166 -3.78 7.16 0.03
N PHE A 167 -2.66 7.89 0.01
CA PHE A 167 -2.30 8.88 1.03
C PHE A 167 -2.71 10.29 0.58
N ALA A 168 -3.35 11.07 1.46
CA ALA A 168 -3.84 12.40 1.14
C ALA A 168 -3.72 13.39 2.31
N PRO A 169 -3.54 14.70 2.01
CA PRO A 169 -3.70 15.75 3.02
C PRO A 169 -5.15 15.87 3.46
N ASN A 170 -5.34 16.35 4.69
CA ASN A 170 -6.65 16.70 5.23
C ASN A 170 -7.27 17.89 4.49
N GLY A 171 -8.61 17.86 4.38
CA GLY A 171 -9.42 18.97 3.88
C GLY A 171 -9.96 19.81 5.05
N GLN A 172 -11.29 19.84 5.17
CA GLN A 172 -12.02 20.58 6.22
C GLN A 172 -12.14 19.82 7.56
N VAL A 173 -11.57 18.61 7.63
CA VAL A 173 -11.56 17.77 8.83
C VAL A 173 -10.19 17.88 9.48
N HIS A 174 -10.18 18.25 10.76
CA HIS A 174 -8.95 18.42 11.53
C HIS A 174 -9.01 17.55 12.78
N PHE A 175 -8.11 16.58 12.90
CA PHE A 175 -7.89 15.86 14.15
C PHE A 175 -6.77 16.53 14.94
N SER A 176 -6.89 16.46 16.25
CA SER A 176 -5.88 16.91 17.18
C SER A 176 -5.81 15.99 18.38
N TYR A 177 -4.66 15.90 19.05
CA TYR A 177 -4.50 14.98 20.17
C TYR A 177 -3.43 15.47 21.16
N SER A 178 -3.47 14.92 22.36
CA SER A 178 -2.43 15.11 23.39
C SER A 178 -1.85 13.76 23.78
N LEU A 179 -0.54 13.72 23.95
CA LEU A 179 0.16 12.54 24.47
C LEU A 179 0.45 12.71 25.96
N PRO A 180 0.49 11.61 26.74
CA PRO A 180 0.96 11.67 28.11
C PRO A 180 2.36 12.29 28.16
N LYS A 181 2.52 13.38 28.91
CA LYS A 181 3.78 14.15 29.05
C LYS A 181 4.31 14.78 27.73
N GLY A 182 3.49 14.84 26.68
CA GLY A 182 3.83 15.44 25.41
C GLY A 182 3.63 16.96 25.36
N PRO A 183 4.08 17.63 24.28
CA PRO A 183 3.72 19.02 24.01
C PRO A 183 2.20 19.18 23.87
N PRO A 184 1.67 20.41 24.02
CA PRO A 184 0.24 20.68 23.86
C PRO A 184 -0.28 20.24 22.47
N ILE A 185 -1.61 20.12 22.40
CA ILE A 185 -2.44 19.67 21.27
C ILE A 185 -1.71 19.66 19.92
N GLN A 186 -1.50 18.47 19.37
CA GLN A 186 -0.82 18.26 18.10
C GLN A 186 -1.84 18.08 16.97
N PRO A 187 -1.74 18.84 15.87
CA PRO A 187 -2.60 18.67 14.70
C PRO A 187 -2.19 17.47 13.84
N VAL A 188 -3.21 16.85 13.23
CA VAL A 188 -3.07 15.77 12.24
C VAL A 188 -3.30 16.35 10.85
N TYR A 189 -2.40 16.06 9.93
CA TYR A 189 -2.40 16.68 8.60
C TYR A 189 -2.76 15.72 7.46
N TRP A 190 -2.80 14.42 7.72
CA TRP A 190 -2.89 13.40 6.68
C TRP A 190 -3.84 12.27 7.05
N HIS A 191 -4.30 11.56 6.03
CA HIS A 191 -5.11 10.35 6.18
C HIS A 191 -4.92 9.41 4.99
N LEU A 192 -5.36 8.16 5.17
CA LEU A 192 -5.50 7.17 4.10
C LEU A 192 -6.95 7.16 3.61
N THR A 193 -7.17 6.90 2.32
CA THR A 193 -8.53 6.92 1.76
C THR A 193 -8.75 5.93 0.62
N GLU A 194 -10.01 5.52 0.45
CA GLU A 194 -10.49 4.88 -0.77
C GLU A 194 -11.91 5.38 -1.10
N GLY A 195 -12.27 5.42 -2.38
CA GLY A 195 -13.53 6.01 -2.84
C GLY A 195 -13.45 7.51 -3.10
N ARG A 196 -12.45 7.96 -3.88
CA ARG A 196 -12.48 9.34 -4.42
C ARG A 196 -13.67 9.46 -5.39
N SER A 197 -14.39 10.59 -5.32
CA SER A 197 -15.59 10.89 -6.14
C SER A 197 -16.86 10.11 -5.79
N THR A 198 -16.98 9.61 -4.56
CA THR A 198 -18.24 9.08 -4.01
C THR A 198 -18.87 10.07 -3.02
N THR A 199 -20.03 9.72 -2.45
CA THR A 199 -20.61 10.46 -1.32
C THR A 199 -19.68 10.38 -0.10
N ALA A 200 -19.87 11.26 0.89
CA ALA A 200 -19.11 11.21 2.15
C ALA A 200 -19.18 9.82 2.81
N GLU A 201 -20.37 9.23 2.83
CA GLU A 201 -20.64 7.86 3.32
C GLU A 201 -19.92 6.78 2.49
N GLY A 202 -19.76 7.02 1.18
CA GLY A 202 -19.10 6.11 0.26
C GLY A 202 -17.58 6.21 0.24
N ALA A 203 -16.98 7.12 1.00
CA ALA A 203 -15.54 7.33 1.08
C ALA A 203 -15.02 6.84 2.44
N SER A 204 -14.07 5.92 2.43
CA SER A 204 -13.42 5.46 3.66
C SER A 204 -12.22 6.35 4.00
N ARG A 205 -12.03 6.67 5.28
CA ARG A 205 -10.94 7.48 5.79
C ARG A 205 -10.30 6.83 7.01
N ILE A 206 -8.97 6.90 7.07
CA ILE A 206 -8.18 6.49 8.24
C ILE A 206 -7.24 7.63 8.58
N TYR A 207 -7.51 8.34 9.67
CA TYR A 207 -6.67 9.45 10.13
C TYR A 207 -5.59 8.89 11.05
N PHE A 208 -4.33 9.25 10.78
CA PHE A 208 -3.20 8.76 11.54
C PHE A 208 -2.04 9.76 11.58
N ASP A 209 -1.12 9.59 12.52
CA ASP A 209 0.11 10.37 12.64
C ASP A 209 1.28 9.46 13.06
N LEU A 210 2.50 9.92 12.80
CA LEU A 210 3.73 9.28 13.24
C LEU A 210 4.39 10.12 14.32
N ARG A 211 4.66 9.53 15.49
CA ARG A 211 5.34 10.24 16.57
C ARG A 211 6.44 9.43 17.21
N SER A 212 7.51 10.12 17.57
CA SER A 212 8.51 9.56 18.46
C SER A 212 8.14 9.91 19.90
N VAL A 213 7.93 8.89 20.73
CA VAL A 213 7.72 9.02 22.18
C VAL A 213 8.89 8.32 22.86
N GLU A 214 9.65 9.07 23.66
CA GLU A 214 10.86 8.57 24.32
C GLU A 214 11.87 7.91 23.35
N GLY A 215 11.97 8.44 22.12
CA GLY A 215 12.86 7.92 21.07
C GLY A 215 12.28 6.77 20.25
N VAL A 216 11.04 6.36 20.51
CA VAL A 216 10.38 5.21 19.87
C VAL A 216 9.30 5.69 18.91
N ALA A 217 9.39 5.26 17.65
CA ALA A 217 8.38 5.58 16.64
C ALA A 217 7.07 4.81 16.93
N HIS A 218 5.98 5.55 17.00
CA HIS A 218 4.61 5.06 17.16
C HIS A 218 3.77 5.52 15.98
N VAL A 219 2.83 4.67 15.57
CA VAL A 219 1.77 5.01 14.64
C VAL A 219 0.49 5.19 15.46
N LEU A 220 -0.05 6.41 15.43
CA LEU A 220 -1.25 6.78 16.17
C LEU A 220 -2.43 6.87 15.21
N VAL A 221 -3.49 6.10 15.43
CA VAL A 221 -4.71 6.09 14.61
C VAL A 221 -5.83 6.76 15.40
N PHE A 222 -6.43 7.79 14.81
CA PHE A 222 -7.44 8.64 15.48
C PHE A 222 -8.87 8.31 15.07
N TYR A 223 -9.04 7.77 13.87
CA TYR A 223 -10.35 7.49 13.31
C TYR A 223 -10.24 6.50 12.15
N VAL A 224 -11.15 5.54 12.13
CA VAL A 224 -11.40 4.59 11.03
C VAL A 224 -12.90 4.62 10.77
N GLY A 225 -13.30 4.94 9.53
CA GLY A 225 -14.72 5.01 9.21
C GLY A 225 -15.02 5.64 7.85
N PRO A 226 -16.30 5.90 7.55
CA PRO A 226 -16.72 6.79 6.48
C PRO A 226 -16.12 8.21 6.64
N HIS A 227 -16.22 9.08 5.64
CA HIS A 227 -15.78 10.46 5.79
C HIS A 227 -16.53 11.12 6.97
N PRO A 228 -15.82 11.64 7.99
CA PRO A 228 -16.47 12.29 9.12
C PRO A 228 -17.09 13.63 8.70
N GLU A 229 -17.91 14.23 9.55
CA GLU A 229 -18.42 15.59 9.28
C GLU A 229 -17.26 16.60 9.30
N ASP A 230 -17.39 17.68 8.52
CA ASP A 230 -16.40 18.75 8.54
C ASP A 230 -16.31 19.37 9.94
N GLY A 231 -15.09 19.61 10.45
CA GLY A 231 -14.91 20.09 11.80
C GLY A 231 -13.59 19.70 12.47
N GLY A 232 -13.48 20.10 13.73
CA GLY A 232 -12.35 19.79 14.61
C GLY A 232 -12.69 18.65 15.56
N TYR A 233 -11.81 17.66 15.65
CA TYR A 233 -11.93 16.49 16.50
C TYR A 233 -10.74 16.42 17.44
N GLN A 234 -10.98 16.01 18.68
CA GLN A 234 -9.94 15.75 19.66
C GLN A 234 -9.91 14.26 19.97
N ALA A 235 -8.77 13.63 19.76
CA ALA A 235 -8.54 12.23 20.05
C ALA A 235 -7.77 12.08 21.38
N SER A 236 -8.22 11.11 22.17
CA SER A 236 -7.61 10.70 23.44
C SER A 236 -6.91 9.35 23.28
N PHE A 237 -5.77 9.18 23.95
CA PHE A 237 -5.03 7.92 24.07
C PHE A 237 -4.86 7.52 25.55
N GLU A 238 -5.80 7.92 26.40
CA GLU A 238 -5.72 7.68 27.85
C GLU A 238 -5.84 6.19 28.18
N SER A 239 -6.66 5.43 27.42
CA SER A 239 -6.78 3.99 27.62
C SER A 239 -5.64 3.18 27.00
N ALA A 240 -4.84 3.81 26.12
CA ALA A 240 -3.83 3.12 25.35
C ALA A 240 -2.62 2.74 26.21
N LYS A 241 -2.19 1.48 26.11
CA LYS A 241 -0.98 1.00 26.79
C LYS A 241 0.26 1.41 25.98
N TRP A 242 1.01 2.36 26.53
CA TRP A 242 2.27 2.82 25.95
C TRP A 242 3.37 1.77 26.19
N CYS A 243 3.79 1.09 25.13
CA CYS A 243 4.91 0.16 25.19
C CYS A 243 6.25 0.92 25.15
N GLY A 244 7.26 0.39 25.85
CA GLY A 244 8.64 0.87 25.73
C GLY A 244 9.27 0.54 24.37
N ALA A 245 10.59 0.77 24.25
CA ALA A 245 11.31 0.64 22.98
C ALA A 245 11.15 -0.72 22.27
N PRO A 246 11.18 -0.75 20.92
CA PRO A 246 11.08 -1.99 20.17
C PRO A 246 12.32 -2.85 20.37
N PRO A 247 12.16 -4.19 20.40
CA PRO A 247 13.31 -5.07 20.35
C PRO A 247 14.01 -4.87 18.99
N GLY A 248 15.17 -4.19 19.00
CA GLY A 248 16.01 -3.99 17.81
C GLY A 248 16.43 -2.56 17.49
N ALA A 249 16.03 -1.55 18.27
CA ALA A 249 16.50 -0.17 18.10
C ALA A 249 17.84 0.07 18.82
N HIS A 250 18.95 -0.37 18.22
CA HIS A 250 20.32 0.02 18.58
C HIS A 250 21.10 0.40 17.33
#